data_AF-A0A2M8KH42-F1
#
_entry.id   AF-A0A2M8KH42-F1
#
_cell.length_a   1.000
_cell.length_b   1.000
_cell.length_c   1.000
_cell.angle_alpha   90.00
_cell.angle_beta   90.00
_cell.angle_gamma   90.00
#
_symmetry.space_group_name_H-M   'P 1'
#
loop_
_entity.id
_entity.type
_entity.pdbx_description
1 polymer ?
#
loop_
_entity_poly.entity_id
_entity_poly.type
_entity_poly.pdbx_seq_one_letter_code
_entity_poly.pdbx_strand_id
1 'polypeptide(L)'
;DQRGFDNDIFKTIEALGRQDKKTVLRLVLRHLDNGDDPLYLLSMFIYQWRNLLQLKDLMARRVPYGALAKRSMLHPFVVRKTVAQLNDFSLEVLKKNYQFWQDLELVVKSGAVDAKQALVNAVLTI
;
A
#
# COMPACT_ATOMS: atom_id res chain seq x y z
N ASP A 1 0.94 10.68 20.07
CA ASP A 1 -0.31 11.23 19.49
C ASP A 1 -0.71 10.37 18.31
N GLN A 2 -1.90 9.77 18.33
CA GLN A 2 -2.41 8.92 17.23
C GLN A 2 -2.46 9.67 15.88
N ARG A 3 -2.69 10.99 15.88
CA ARG A 3 -2.71 11.81 14.66
C ARG A 3 -1.35 11.92 13.98
N GLY A 4 -0.26 11.84 14.74
CA GLY A 4 1.10 11.85 14.21
C GLY A 4 1.41 10.53 13.47
N PHE A 5 1.05 9.41 14.08
CA PHE A 5 1.24 8.08 13.50
C PHE A 5 0.42 7.90 12.21
N ASP A 6 -0.87 8.25 12.24
CA ASP A 6 -1.76 8.14 11.07
C ASP A 6 -1.20 8.92 9.87
N ASN A 7 -0.72 10.14 10.11
CA ASN A 7 -0.12 10.95 9.06
C ASN A 7 1.16 10.33 8.48
N ASP A 8 1.97 9.69 9.31
CA ASP A 8 3.22 9.07 8.86
C ASP A 8 2.96 7.77 8.08
N ILE A 9 1.99 6.95 8.49
CA ILE A 9 1.61 5.75 7.72
C ILE A 9 1.01 6.10 6.36
N PHE A 10 0.20 7.17 6.26
CA PHE A 10 -0.31 7.64 4.98
C PHE A 10 0.82 8.12 4.05
N LYS A 11 1.83 8.82 4.58
CA LYS A 11 3.02 9.20 3.79
C LYS A 11 3.78 7.96 3.31
N THR A 12 3.89 6.92 4.14
CA THR A 12 4.58 5.67 3.81
C THR A 12 3.90 4.95 2.64
N ILE A 13 2.58 4.75 2.70
CA ILE A 13 1.85 4.09 1.62
C ILE A 13 1.72 4.96 0.37
N GLU A 14 1.73 6.29 0.51
CA GLU A 14 1.78 7.20 -0.64
C GLU A 14 3.12 7.12 -1.38
N ALA A 15 4.23 6.99 -0.66
CA ALA A 15 5.54 6.75 -1.26
C ALA A 15 5.60 5.38 -1.97
N LEU A 16 4.96 4.37 -1.40
CA LEU A 16 4.82 3.04 -2.01
C LEU A 16 4.09 3.12 -3.35
N GLY A 17 2.94 3.82 -3.39
CA GLY A 17 2.19 4.03 -4.61
C GLY A 17 2.88 4.92 -5.66
N ARG A 18 3.98 5.59 -5.32
CA ARG A 18 4.84 6.33 -6.26
C ARG A 18 6.11 5.57 -6.64
N GLN A 19 6.27 4.34 -6.14
CA GLN A 19 7.49 3.54 -6.28
C GLN A 19 8.75 4.27 -5.80
N ASP A 20 8.63 5.19 -4.83
CA ASP A 20 9.77 5.89 -4.22
C ASP A 20 10.38 5.01 -3.12
N LYS A 21 11.10 3.99 -3.57
CA LYS A 21 11.76 2.99 -2.71
C LYS A 21 12.61 3.61 -1.60
N LYS A 22 13.36 4.68 -1.91
CA LYS A 22 14.22 5.35 -0.92
C LYS A 22 13.39 5.95 0.20
N THR A 23 12.29 6.62 -0.13
CA THR A 23 11.39 7.19 0.87
C THR A 23 10.63 6.11 1.63
N VAL A 24 10.14 5.05 0.95
CA VAL A 24 9.46 3.93 1.60
C VAL A 24 10.36 3.28 2.65
N LEU A 25 11.60 2.92 2.27
CA LEU A 25 12.54 2.28 3.19
C LEU A 25 12.83 3.16 4.41
N ARG A 26 13.10 4.46 4.19
CA ARG A 26 13.35 5.40 5.28
C ARG A 26 12.17 5.51 6.25
N LEU A 27 10.94 5.56 5.74
CA LEU A 27 9.75 5.68 6.57
C LEU A 27 9.42 4.37 7.30
N VAL A 28 9.59 3.22 6.64
CA VAL A 28 9.42 1.90 7.26
C VAL A 28 10.41 1.70 8.40
N LEU A 29 11.70 2.00 8.20
CA LEU A 29 12.68 1.90 9.27
C LEU A 29 12.32 2.82 10.45
N ARG A 30 11.89 4.05 10.17
CA ARG A 30 11.42 4.97 11.22
C ARG A 30 10.23 4.40 12.01
N HIS A 31 9.23 3.83 11.33
CA HIS A 31 8.09 3.21 12.00
C HIS A 31 8.55 2.07 12.92
N LEU A 32 9.43 1.19 12.41
CA LEU A 32 9.97 0.07 13.17
C LEU A 32 10.84 0.49 14.35
N ASP A 33 11.63 1.54 14.21
CA ASP A 33 12.47 2.10 15.28
C ASP A 33 11.62 2.78 16.36
N ASN A 34 10.45 3.31 15.99
CA ASN A 34 9.47 3.86 16.92
C ASN A 34 8.64 2.79 17.64
N GLY A 35 8.81 1.50 17.30
CA GLY A 35 8.10 0.38 17.91
C GLY A 35 6.73 0.09 17.27
N ASP A 36 6.46 0.62 16.08
CA ASP A 36 5.22 0.32 15.35
C ASP A 36 5.17 -1.15 14.91
N ASP A 37 3.98 -1.76 14.96
CA ASP A 37 3.81 -3.18 14.63
C ASP A 37 4.09 -3.46 13.13
N PRO A 38 5.07 -4.31 12.80
CA PRO A 38 5.37 -4.67 11.41
C PRO A 38 4.19 -5.34 10.69
N LEU A 39 3.34 -6.09 11.40
CA LEU A 39 2.13 -6.69 10.80
C LEU A 39 1.11 -5.62 10.41
N TYR A 40 0.96 -4.58 11.23
CA TYR A 40 0.15 -3.43 10.88
C TYR A 40 0.70 -2.73 9.63
N LEU A 41 2.01 -2.48 9.56
CA LEU A 41 2.63 -1.90 8.36
C LEU A 41 2.39 -2.75 7.11
N LEU A 42 2.57 -4.07 7.19
CA LEU A 42 2.26 -5.01 6.10
C LEU A 42 0.79 -4.89 5.67
N SER A 43 -0.14 -4.83 6.62
CA SER A 43 -1.58 -4.68 6.31
C SER A 43 -1.89 -3.37 5.57
N MET A 44 -1.14 -2.30 5.89
CA MET A 44 -1.28 -0.99 5.24
C MET A 44 -0.71 -0.98 3.82
N PHE A 45 0.33 -1.78 3.56
CA PHE A 45 0.86 -1.97 2.21
C PHE A 45 -0.15 -2.72 1.34
N ILE A 46 -0.73 -3.80 1.88
CA ILE A 46 -1.80 -4.55 1.21
C ILE A 46 -3.01 -3.65 0.94
N TYR A 47 -3.41 -2.82 1.92
CA TYR A 47 -4.47 -1.83 1.76
C TYR A 47 -4.21 -0.90 0.55
N GLN A 48 -2.99 -0.37 0.43
CA GLN A 48 -2.65 0.53 -0.67
C GLN A 48 -2.68 -0.18 -2.03
N TRP A 49 -2.09 -1.37 -2.14
CA TRP A 49 -2.13 -2.13 -3.39
C TRP A 49 -3.54 -2.54 -3.79
N ARG A 50 -4.39 -2.92 -2.83
CA ARG A 50 -5.81 -3.18 -3.06
C ARG A 50 -6.51 -1.97 -3.62
N ASN A 51 -6.30 -0.78 -3.05
CA ASN A 51 -6.94 0.44 -3.51
C ASN A 51 -6.50 0.83 -4.93
N LEU A 52 -5.20 0.71 -5.22
CA LEU A 52 -4.66 0.93 -6.57
C LEU A 52 -5.33 -0.04 -7.56
N LEU A 53 -5.33 -1.33 -7.25
CA LEU A 53 -5.93 -2.37 -8.10
C LEU A 53 -7.43 -2.14 -8.33
N GLN A 54 -8.19 -1.87 -7.26
CA GLN A 54 -9.63 -1.65 -7.31
C GLN A 54 -9.99 -0.42 -8.17
N LEU A 55 -9.27 0.70 -7.98
CA LEU A 55 -9.55 1.90 -8.76
C LEU A 55 -9.10 1.74 -10.22
N LYS A 56 -7.99 1.04 -10.50
CA LYS A 56 -7.57 0.72 -11.87
C LYS A 56 -8.61 -0.13 -12.60
N ASP A 57 -9.14 -1.17 -11.94
CA ASP A 57 -10.20 -2.02 -12.50
C ASP A 57 -11.48 -1.22 -12.79
N LEU A 58 -11.93 -0.37 -11.86
CA LEU A 58 -13.11 0.49 -12.07
C LEU A 58 -12.90 1.45 -13.26
N MET A 59 -11.71 2.05 -13.40
CA MET A 59 -11.39 2.91 -14.52
C MET A 59 -11.32 2.14 -15.85
N ALA A 60 -10.77 0.92 -15.85
CA ALA A 60 -10.75 0.05 -17.02
C ALA A 60 -12.17 -0.33 -17.49
N ARG A 61 -13.11 -0.47 -16.54
CA ARG A 61 -14.55 -0.67 -16.80
C ARG A 61 -15.30 0.63 -17.15
N ARG A 62 -14.58 1.74 -17.39
CA ARG A 62 -15.13 3.05 -17.75
C ARG A 62 -16.10 3.64 -16.72
N VAL A 63 -15.92 3.31 -15.44
CA VAL A 63 -16.68 3.97 -14.36
C VAL A 63 -16.28 5.46 -14.32
N PRO A 64 -17.24 6.40 -14.36
CA PRO A 64 -16.93 7.83 -14.30
C PRO A 64 -16.22 8.21 -13.00
N TYR A 65 -15.29 9.18 -13.07
CA TYR A 65 -14.51 9.63 -11.91
C TYR A 65 -15.38 9.99 -10.70
N GLY A 66 -16.48 10.72 -10.91
CA GLY A 66 -17.41 11.11 -9.85
C GLY A 66 -18.13 9.94 -9.16
N ALA A 67 -18.17 8.76 -9.78
CA ALA A 67 -18.76 7.55 -9.21
C ALA A 67 -17.73 6.65 -8.49
N LEU A 68 -16.43 6.92 -8.64
CA LEU A 68 -15.37 6.05 -8.12
C LEU A 68 -15.45 5.88 -6.60
N ALA A 69 -15.58 6.97 -5.85
CA ALA A 69 -15.67 6.93 -4.37
C ALA A 69 -16.83 6.04 -3.88
N LYS A 70 -18.01 6.19 -4.51
CA LYS A 70 -19.19 5.38 -4.17
C LYS A 70 -18.97 3.90 -4.53
N ARG A 71 -18.38 3.61 -5.70
CA ARG A 71 -18.15 2.24 -6.17
C ARG A 71 -17.03 1.53 -5.42
N SER A 72 -16.00 2.26 -5.02
CA SER A 72 -14.87 1.71 -4.27
C SER A 72 -15.08 1.71 -2.76
N MET A 73 -16.11 2.42 -2.27
CA MET A 73 -16.33 2.70 -0.84
C MET A 73 -15.14 3.41 -0.17
N LEU A 74 -14.32 4.11 -0.96
CA LEU A 74 -13.19 4.88 -0.46
C LEU A 74 -13.61 6.34 -0.29
N HIS A 75 -13.04 7.00 0.72
CA HIS A 75 -13.23 8.43 0.90
C HIS A 75 -12.71 9.20 -0.33
N PRO A 76 -13.37 10.29 -0.79
CA PRO A 76 -12.96 11.04 -1.98
C PRO A 76 -11.50 11.50 -1.97
N PHE A 77 -10.95 11.81 -0.79
CA PHE A 77 -9.54 12.16 -0.62
C PHE A 77 -8.59 11.03 -1.05
N VAL A 78 -8.89 9.79 -0.63
CA VAL A 78 -8.11 8.60 -0.98
C VAL A 78 -8.22 8.33 -2.48
N VAL A 79 -9.44 8.37 -3.04
CA VAL A 79 -9.67 8.20 -4.49
C VAL A 79 -8.82 9.18 -5.30
N ARG A 80 -8.84 10.46 -4.96
CA ARG A 80 -8.07 11.48 -5.68
C ARG A 80 -6.58 11.18 -5.66
N LYS A 81 -6.02 10.83 -4.50
CA LYS A 81 -4.59 10.54 -4.36
C LYS A 81 -4.20 9.25 -5.07
N THR A 82 -5.00 8.19 -4.92
CA THR A 82 -4.73 6.89 -5.55
C THR A 82 -4.86 6.98 -7.07
N VAL A 83 -5.89 7.64 -7.61
CA VAL A 83 -6.04 7.82 -9.06
C VAL A 83 -4.85 8.55 -9.67
N ALA A 84 -4.29 9.55 -8.98
CA ALA A 84 -3.11 10.27 -9.44
C ALA A 84 -1.86 9.38 -9.58
N GLN A 85 -1.80 8.25 -8.86
CA GLN A 85 -0.70 7.27 -8.93
C GLN A 85 -0.91 6.22 -10.03
N LEU A 86 -2.11 6.07 -10.59
CA LEU A 86 -2.44 4.95 -11.50
C LEU A 86 -1.84 5.06 -12.90
N ASN A 87 -1.33 6.23 -13.28
CA ASN A 87 -0.74 6.45 -14.60
C ASN A 87 0.50 5.59 -14.80
N ASP A 88 1.24 5.29 -13.73
CA ASP A 88 2.50 4.56 -13.78
C ASP A 88 2.32 3.03 -13.74
N PHE A 89 1.08 2.55 -13.59
CA PHE A 89 0.80 1.12 -13.42
C PHE A 89 -0.11 0.53 -14.49
N SER A 90 0.25 -0.65 -14.98
CA SER A 90 -0.68 -1.53 -15.68
C SER A 90 -1.49 -2.37 -14.68
N LEU A 91 -2.67 -2.85 -15.10
CA LEU A 91 -3.51 -3.71 -14.25
C LEU A 91 -2.78 -4.98 -13.81
N GLU A 92 -1.99 -5.57 -14.70
CA GLU A 92 -1.22 -6.79 -14.42
C GLU A 92 -0.11 -6.56 -13.38
N VAL A 93 0.57 -5.42 -13.43
CA VAL A 93 1.55 -5.05 -12.40
C VAL A 93 0.88 -4.88 -11.03
N LEU A 94 -0.31 -4.28 -10.98
CA LEU A 94 -1.05 -4.12 -9.72
C LEU A 94 -1.49 -5.45 -9.14
N LYS A 95 -2.00 -6.38 -9.97
CA LYS A 95 -2.36 -7.74 -9.54
C LYS A 95 -1.15 -8.49 -8.98
N LYS A 96 -0.03 -8.45 -9.69
CA LYS A 96 1.21 -9.13 -9.26
C LYS A 96 1.72 -8.60 -7.92
N ASN A 97 1.76 -7.27 -7.76
CA ASN A 97 2.17 -6.67 -6.50
C ASN A 97 1.20 -7.01 -5.38
N TYR A 98 -0.11 -6.87 -5.60
CA TYR A 98 -1.11 -7.20 -4.59
C TYR A 98 -0.97 -8.66 -4.11
N GLN A 99 -0.84 -9.60 -5.05
CA GLN A 99 -0.64 -11.02 -4.71
C GLN A 99 0.65 -11.23 -3.91
N PHE A 100 1.77 -10.64 -4.34
CA PHE A 100 3.04 -10.74 -3.61
C PHE A 100 2.92 -10.30 -2.15
N TRP A 101 2.27 -9.15 -1.89
CA TRP A 101 2.12 -8.65 -0.52
C TRP A 101 1.17 -9.52 0.32
N GLN A 102 0.13 -10.09 -0.28
CA GLN A 102 -0.75 -11.04 0.40
C GLN A 102 -0.03 -12.35 0.75
N ASP A 103 0.74 -12.91 -0.19
CA ASP A 103 1.50 -14.14 0.03
C ASP A 103 2.54 -13.95 1.13
N LEU A 104 3.23 -12.80 1.13
CA LEU A 104 4.17 -12.44 2.19
C LEU A 104 3.50 -12.37 3.56
N GLU A 105 2.33 -11.74 3.66
CA GLU A 105 1.58 -11.65 4.92
C GLU A 105 1.19 -13.04 5.45
N LEU A 106 0.80 -13.98 4.57
CA LEU A 106 0.50 -15.36 4.98
C LEU A 106 1.72 -16.08 5.56
N VAL A 107 2.87 -15.96 4.89
CA VAL A 107 4.15 -16.55 5.35
C VAL A 107 4.59 -15.95 6.69
N VAL A 108 4.41 -14.63 6.87
CA VAL A 108 4.72 -13.96 8.13
C VAL A 108 3.76 -14.40 9.24
N LYS A 109 2.44 -14.44 8.97
CA LYS A 109 1.42 -14.85 9.95
C LYS A 109 1.53 -16.32 10.34
N SER A 110 2.11 -17.17 9.50
CA SER A 110 2.41 -18.56 9.87
C SER A 110 3.64 -18.70 10.77
N GLY A 111 4.37 -17.61 11.05
CA GLY A 111 5.60 -17.60 11.84
C GLY A 111 6.82 -18.16 11.09
N ALA A 112 6.73 -18.38 9.78
CA ALA A 112 7.84 -18.93 8.99
C ALA A 112 8.96 -17.89 8.77
N VAL A 113 8.62 -16.60 8.81
CA VAL A 113 9.56 -15.48 8.67
C VAL A 113 9.17 -14.38 9.65
N ASP A 114 10.16 -13.73 10.25
CA ASP A 114 9.96 -12.55 11.09
C ASP A 114 9.34 -11.38 10.28
N ALA A 115 8.32 -10.73 10.85
CA ALA A 115 7.55 -9.70 10.18
C ALA A 115 8.37 -8.45 9.83
N LYS A 116 9.26 -8.03 10.72
CA LYS A 116 10.14 -6.87 10.51
C LYS A 116 11.11 -7.15 9.36
N GLN A 117 11.78 -8.29 9.40
CA GLN A 117 12.74 -8.69 8.38
C GLN A 117 12.07 -8.86 7.01
N ALA A 118 10.91 -9.53 6.97
CA ALA A 118 10.12 -9.74 5.76
C ALA A 118 9.72 -8.41 5.10
N LEU A 119 9.18 -7.47 5.88
CA LEU A 119 8.76 -6.17 5.39
C LEU A 119 9.93 -5.36 4.81
N VAL A 120 11.06 -5.27 5.53
CA VAL A 120 12.24 -4.53 5.07
C VAL A 120 12.80 -5.14 3.77
N ASN A 121 12.90 -6.47 3.70
CA ASN A 121 13.38 -7.15 2.50
C ASN A 121 12.45 -6.94 1.31
N ALA A 122 11.14 -7.00 1.50
CA ALA A 122 10.16 -6.76 0.45
C ALA A 122 10.23 -5.33 -0.11
N VAL A 123 10.47 -4.33 0.75
CA VAL A 123 10.71 -2.94 0.32
C VAL A 123 12.02 -2.81 -0.49
N LEU A 124 13.00 -3.68 -0.27
CA LEU A 124 14.22 -3.69 -1.07
C LEU A 124 14.05 -4.37 -2.43
N THR A 125 12.92 -5.03 -2.69
CA THR A 125 12.66 -5.71 -3.98
C THR A 125 11.59 -5.06 -4.84
N ILE A 126 10.87 -4.05 -4.31
CA ILE A 126 10.02 -3.16 -5.13
C ILE A 126 10.85 -2.25 -6.03
#